data_AF-A0A417Y1J7-F1
#
_entry.id   AF-A0A417Y1J7-F1
#
_cell.length_a   1.000
_cell.length_b   1.000
_cell.length_c   1.000
_cell.angle_alpha   90.00
_cell.angle_beta   90.00
_cell.angle_gamma   90.00
#
_symmetry.space_group_name_H-M   'P 1'
#
loop_
_entity.id
_entity.type
_entity.pdbx_description
1 polymer ?
#
loop_
_entity_poly.entity_id
_entity_poly.type
_entity_poly.pdbx_seq_one_letter_code
_entity_poly.pdbx_strand_id
1 'polypeptide(L)'
;MKPLQAIALGLVLLALGPTDADPGTFDPLPDPLGWVFVLIGLHGLSGALDDRRVPVLRVLGALALVLSIALVVPDVARWFASDPSLGWSADVPRFAFFAVLCHQLSQAALRARHTSGASTFSICAMVLIFVLAAPPLAFGAGWDGVGPAGEVAAQVVQLALVILCFVFAGQAWAGAPPEAEPATASEPEGDST
;
A
#
# COMPACT_ATOMS: atom_id res chain seq x y z
N MET A 1 8.56 10.83 -10.22
CA MET A 1 8.84 10.01 -9.02
C MET A 1 8.65 8.55 -9.39
N LYS A 2 9.41 7.63 -8.79
CA LYS A 2 9.20 6.19 -8.99
C LYS A 2 7.84 5.78 -8.40
N PRO A 3 6.99 4.99 -9.08
CA PRO A 3 5.63 4.69 -8.62
C PRO A 3 5.57 4.13 -7.20
N LEU A 4 6.41 3.13 -6.89
CA LEU A 4 6.51 2.56 -5.54
C LEU A 4 7.02 3.55 -4.50
N GLN A 5 7.84 4.53 -4.87
CA GLN A 5 8.31 5.56 -3.94
C GLN A 5 7.16 6.48 -3.51
N ALA A 6 6.23 6.79 -4.42
CA ALA A 6 5.01 7.54 -4.08
C ALA A 6 4.11 6.72 -3.12
N ILE A 7 3.94 5.42 -3.39
CA ILE A 7 3.20 4.52 -2.48
C ILE A 7 3.88 4.45 -1.11
N ALA A 8 5.20 4.32 -1.06
CA ALA A 8 5.97 4.28 0.19
C ALA A 8 5.79 5.56 1.00
N LEU A 9 5.86 6.73 0.36
CA LEU A 9 5.62 8.02 1.01
C LEU A 9 4.21 8.11 1.57
N GLY A 10 3.21 7.65 0.81
CA GLY A 10 1.83 7.59 1.28
C GLY A 10 1.65 6.68 2.49
N LEU A 11 2.31 5.52 2.49
CA LEU A 11 2.33 4.59 3.64
C LEU A 11 3.02 5.17 4.87
N VAL A 12 4.08 5.96 4.70
CA VAL A 12 4.75 6.67 5.80
C VAL A 12 3.79 7.69 6.42
N LEU A 13 3.07 8.46 5.61
CA LEU A 13 2.07 9.42 6.09
C LEU A 13 0.94 8.72 6.85
N LEU A 14 0.42 7.60 6.32
CA LEU A 14 -0.57 6.76 7.00
C LEU A 14 -0.04 6.16 8.31
N ALA A 15 1.27 5.89 8.41
CA ALA A 15 1.87 5.32 9.62
C ALA A 15 2.17 6.37 10.70
N LEU A 16 2.38 7.63 10.31
CA LEU A 16 2.57 8.73 11.26
C LEU A 16 1.29 9.02 12.04
N GLY A 17 0.12 8.84 11.42
CA GLY A 17 -1.17 9.14 12.03
C GLY A 17 -1.29 10.62 12.42
N PRO A 18 -2.40 11.02 13.06
CA PRO A 18 -2.66 12.41 13.45
C PRO A 18 -1.50 13.02 14.22
N THR A 19 -1.08 14.21 13.81
CA THR A 19 0.01 15.01 14.39
C THR A 19 -0.37 15.51 15.78
N ASP A 20 -1.65 15.83 15.99
CA ASP A 20 -2.21 16.21 17.29
C ASP A 20 -2.98 15.03 17.89
N ALA A 21 -2.51 14.54 19.05
CA ALA A 21 -3.08 13.42 19.78
C ALA A 21 -4.32 13.79 20.62
N ASP A 22 -4.73 15.06 20.61
CA ASP A 22 -5.87 15.52 21.42
C ASP A 22 -7.20 15.04 20.83
N PRO A 23 -8.04 14.32 21.61
CA PRO A 23 -9.33 13.82 21.15
C PRO A 23 -10.24 14.98 20.70
N GLY A 24 -10.65 14.97 19.43
CA GLY A 24 -11.57 15.96 18.86
C GLY A 24 -10.92 17.01 17.94
N THR A 25 -9.61 16.92 17.72
CA THR A 25 -8.90 17.81 16.80
C THR A 25 -9.01 17.29 15.37
N PHE A 26 -9.43 18.15 14.44
CA PHE A 26 -9.49 17.81 13.02
C PHE A 26 -8.06 17.83 12.45
N ASP A 27 -7.48 16.64 12.20
CA ASP A 27 -6.20 16.51 11.51
C ASP A 27 -6.33 15.59 10.27
N PRO A 28 -6.51 16.18 9.07
CA PRO A 28 -6.57 15.44 7.80
C PRO A 28 -5.18 15.14 7.22
N LEU A 29 -4.11 15.64 7.82
CA LEU A 29 -2.83 15.80 7.14
C LEU A 29 -2.06 14.48 6.90
N PRO A 30 -2.14 13.45 7.75
CA PRO A 30 -1.47 12.17 7.52
C PRO A 30 -2.30 11.20 6.66
N ASP A 31 -3.59 11.07 6.96
CA ASP A 31 -4.40 9.95 6.45
C ASP A 31 -4.92 10.16 5.01
N PRO A 32 -5.76 11.17 4.74
CA PRO A 32 -6.18 11.50 3.38
C PRO A 32 -5.01 11.77 2.42
N LEU A 33 -3.99 12.50 2.88
CA LEU A 33 -2.84 12.84 2.05
C LEU A 33 -2.03 11.58 1.70
N GLY A 34 -1.85 10.67 2.66
CA GLY A 34 -1.21 9.39 2.43
C GLY A 34 -1.91 8.58 1.32
N TRP A 35 -3.23 8.51 1.34
CA TRP A 35 -4.01 7.86 0.28
C TRP A 35 -3.88 8.52 -1.09
N VAL A 36 -3.82 9.85 -1.15
CA VAL A 36 -3.57 10.57 -2.41
C VAL A 36 -2.24 10.13 -3.02
N PHE A 37 -1.16 10.06 -2.23
CA PHE A 37 0.14 9.56 -2.70
C PHE A 37 0.09 8.10 -3.15
N VAL A 38 -0.62 7.24 -2.42
CA VAL A 38 -0.84 5.83 -2.80
C VAL A 38 -1.54 5.73 -4.16
N LEU A 39 -2.58 6.53 -4.40
CA LEU A 39 -3.33 6.52 -5.67
C LEU A 39 -2.51 7.08 -6.84
N ILE A 40 -1.70 8.12 -6.60
CA ILE A 40 -0.75 8.64 -7.61
C ILE A 40 0.27 7.55 -7.97
N GLY A 41 0.81 6.86 -6.97
CA GLY A 41 1.73 5.75 -7.19
C GLY A 41 1.08 4.58 -7.92
N LEU A 42 -0.17 4.22 -7.59
CA LEU A 42 -0.94 3.22 -8.31
C LEU A 42 -1.16 3.59 -9.78
N HIS A 43 -1.42 4.87 -10.06
CA HIS A 43 -1.58 5.36 -11.43
C HIS A 43 -0.28 5.18 -12.24
N GLY A 44 0.88 5.52 -11.65
CA GLY A 44 2.17 5.28 -12.29
C GLY A 44 2.51 3.79 -12.45
N LEU A 45 2.01 2.95 -11.54
CA LEU A 45 2.25 1.50 -11.54
C LEU A 45 1.33 0.75 -12.50
N SER A 46 0.20 1.32 -12.95
CA SER A 46 -0.83 0.56 -13.65
C SER A 46 -0.37 -0.12 -14.94
N GLY A 47 0.63 0.42 -15.63
CA GLY A 47 1.20 -0.21 -16.83
C GLY A 47 2.05 -1.46 -16.56
N ALA A 48 2.48 -1.68 -15.32
CA ALA A 48 3.24 -2.86 -14.90
C ALA A 48 2.36 -3.96 -14.30
N LEU A 49 1.09 -3.66 -13.98
CA LEU A 49 0.16 -4.59 -13.35
C LEU A 49 -0.76 -5.26 -14.37
N ASP A 50 -1.51 -6.27 -13.92
CA ASP A 50 -2.57 -6.86 -14.74
C ASP A 50 -3.77 -5.91 -14.90
N ASP A 51 -4.11 -5.57 -16.14
CA ASP A 51 -5.22 -4.68 -16.50
C ASP A 51 -6.55 -5.08 -15.87
N ARG A 52 -6.79 -6.38 -15.63
CA ARG A 52 -8.05 -6.85 -15.02
C ARG A 52 -8.17 -6.49 -13.55
N ARG A 53 -7.05 -6.29 -12.86
CA ARG A 53 -7.01 -6.03 -11.41
C ARG A 53 -6.83 -4.55 -11.07
N VAL A 54 -6.34 -3.74 -12.01
CA VAL A 54 -6.21 -2.28 -11.83
C VAL A 54 -7.55 -1.62 -11.46
N PRO A 55 -8.70 -1.93 -12.08
CA PRO A 55 -9.99 -1.36 -11.68
C PRO A 55 -10.36 -1.70 -10.23
N VAL A 56 -10.09 -2.94 -9.79
CA VAL A 56 -10.34 -3.37 -8.41
C VAL A 56 -9.49 -2.58 -7.42
N LEU A 57 -8.19 -2.41 -7.71
CA LEU A 57 -7.30 -1.59 -6.90
C LEU A 57 -7.76 -0.13 -6.83
N ARG A 58 -8.23 0.45 -7.94
CA ARG A 58 -8.76 1.82 -7.96
C ARG A 58 -10.01 1.95 -7.10
N VAL A 59 -10.94 1.01 -7.18
CA VAL A 59 -12.16 1.02 -6.36
C VAL A 59 -11.81 0.87 -4.87
N LEU A 60 -10.95 -0.08 -4.51
CA LEU A 60 -10.53 -0.28 -3.12
C LEU A 60 -9.78 0.93 -2.57
N GLY A 61 -8.86 1.49 -3.35
CA GLY A 61 -8.12 2.70 -2.95
C GLY A 61 -9.02 3.93 -2.85
N ALA A 62 -10.02 4.08 -3.74
CA ALA A 62 -10.99 5.15 -3.65
C ALA A 62 -11.91 5.00 -2.42
N LEU A 63 -12.39 3.78 -2.13
CA LEU A 63 -13.18 3.51 -0.93
C LEU A 63 -12.37 3.81 0.33
N ALA A 64 -11.11 3.38 0.37
CA ALA A 64 -10.24 3.63 1.52
C ALA A 64 -9.93 5.13 1.69
N LEU A 65 -9.73 5.88 0.60
CA LEU A 65 -9.60 7.33 0.63
C LEU A 65 -10.89 7.99 1.16
N VAL A 66 -12.06 7.59 0.67
CA VAL A 66 -13.36 8.14 1.11
C VAL A 66 -13.57 7.89 2.60
N LEU A 67 -13.31 6.67 3.07
CA LEU A 67 -13.40 6.33 4.48
C LEU A 67 -12.37 7.08 5.31
N SER A 68 -11.14 7.20 4.81
CA SER A 68 -10.10 8.02 5.45
C SER A 68 -10.55 9.47 5.63
N ILE A 69 -11.10 10.10 4.58
CA ILE A 69 -11.66 11.47 4.67
C ILE A 69 -12.82 11.54 5.66
N ALA A 70 -13.72 10.55 5.64
CA ALA A 70 -14.87 10.52 6.54
C ALA A 70 -14.44 10.41 8.02
N LEU A 71 -13.42 9.59 8.31
CA LEU A 71 -12.90 9.36 9.65
C LEU A 71 -12.09 10.53 10.21
N VAL A 72 -11.69 11.51 9.39
CA VAL A 72 -11.12 12.77 9.90
C VAL A 72 -12.17 13.57 10.68
N VAL A 73 -13.46 13.44 10.34
CA VAL A 73 -14.54 14.12 11.07
C VAL A 73 -14.74 13.43 12.43
N PRO A 74 -14.51 14.13 13.57
CA PRO A 74 -14.52 13.48 14.88
C PRO A 74 -15.85 12.81 15.23
N ASP A 75 -16.97 13.36 14.76
CA ASP A 75 -18.31 12.79 14.98
C ASP A 75 -18.47 11.45 14.26
N VAL A 76 -17.95 11.35 13.03
CA VAL A 76 -17.98 10.12 12.24
C VAL A 76 -17.05 9.09 12.88
N ALA A 77 -15.83 9.48 13.26
CA ALA A 77 -14.90 8.60 13.97
C ALA A 77 -15.51 8.02 15.26
N ARG A 78 -16.17 8.85 16.07
CA ARG A 78 -16.88 8.39 17.28
C ARG A 78 -18.01 7.43 16.96
N TRP A 79 -18.74 7.67 15.88
CA TRP A 79 -19.79 6.75 15.44
C TRP A 79 -19.22 5.39 15.02
N PHE A 80 -18.13 5.35 14.26
CA PHE A 80 -17.45 4.10 13.90
C PHE A 80 -16.84 3.39 15.12
N ALA A 81 -16.40 4.14 16.13
CA ALA A 81 -15.89 3.57 17.38
C ALA A 81 -16.99 3.02 18.31
N SER A 82 -18.27 3.30 18.03
CA SER A 82 -19.39 2.83 18.86
C SER A 82 -19.64 1.32 18.74
N ASP A 83 -19.25 0.72 17.62
CA ASP A 83 -19.38 -0.71 17.36
C ASP A 83 -18.06 -1.24 16.75
N PRO A 84 -17.39 -2.21 17.40
CA PRO A 84 -16.17 -2.82 16.87
C PRO A 84 -16.30 -3.34 15.44
N SER A 85 -17.49 -3.80 15.03
CA SER A 85 -17.74 -4.29 13.67
C SER A 85 -17.71 -3.17 12.63
N LEU A 86 -18.18 -1.97 12.98
CA LEU A 86 -18.10 -0.79 12.11
C LEU A 86 -16.64 -0.35 11.95
N GLY A 87 -15.91 -0.25 13.06
CA GLY A 87 -14.48 0.08 13.06
C GLY A 87 -13.68 -0.85 12.14
N TRP A 88 -13.87 -2.17 12.30
CA TRP A 88 -13.25 -3.16 11.41
C TRP A 88 -13.66 -2.98 9.94
N SER A 89 -14.96 -2.78 9.66
CA SER A 89 -15.46 -2.65 8.29
C SER A 89 -14.87 -1.44 7.55
N ALA A 90 -14.52 -0.38 8.28
CA ALA A 90 -13.87 0.80 7.71
C ALA A 90 -12.44 0.53 7.26
N ASP A 91 -11.74 -0.40 7.92
CA ASP A 91 -10.38 -0.82 7.57
C ASP A 91 -10.33 -1.87 6.45
N VAL A 92 -11.43 -2.56 6.17
CA VAL A 92 -11.49 -3.64 5.15
C VAL A 92 -11.00 -3.16 3.78
N PRO A 93 -11.47 -2.03 3.21
CA PRO A 93 -10.99 -1.58 1.91
C PRO A 93 -9.49 -1.30 1.87
N ARG A 94 -8.92 -0.77 2.97
CA ARG A 94 -7.49 -0.50 3.10
C ARG A 94 -6.68 -1.79 3.06
N PHE A 95 -7.00 -2.76 3.91
CA PHE A 95 -6.25 -4.02 3.94
C PHE A 95 -6.44 -4.84 2.67
N ALA A 96 -7.66 -4.85 2.12
CA ALA A 96 -7.93 -5.50 0.84
C ALA A 96 -7.11 -4.86 -0.30
N PHE A 97 -7.02 -3.53 -0.35
CA PHE A 97 -6.19 -2.82 -1.31
C PHE A 97 -4.74 -3.29 -1.25
N PHE A 98 -4.12 -3.26 -0.07
CA PHE A 98 -2.72 -3.66 0.08
C PHE A 98 -2.51 -5.15 -0.21
N ALA A 99 -3.45 -6.03 0.17
CA ALA A 99 -3.34 -7.46 -0.12
C ALA A 99 -3.33 -7.73 -1.63
N VAL A 100 -4.25 -7.10 -2.36
CA VAL A 100 -4.32 -7.20 -3.83
C VAL A 100 -3.08 -6.58 -4.46
N LEU A 101 -2.62 -5.42 -3.99
CA LEU A 101 -1.42 -4.77 -4.49
C LEU A 101 -0.17 -5.65 -4.33
N CYS A 102 0.02 -6.23 -3.15
CA CYS A 102 1.11 -7.16 -2.87
C CYS A 102 1.06 -8.40 -3.77
N HIS A 103 -0.12 -8.97 -3.95
CA HIS A 103 -0.29 -10.09 -4.87
C HIS A 103 0.11 -9.71 -6.30
N GLN A 104 -0.31 -8.53 -6.77
CA GLN A 104 0.02 -8.06 -8.12
C GLN A 104 1.51 -7.77 -8.30
N LEU A 105 2.16 -7.17 -7.30
CA LEU A 105 3.61 -6.96 -7.28
C LEU A 105 4.38 -8.28 -7.24
N SER A 106 3.87 -9.27 -6.50
CA SER A 106 4.44 -10.62 -6.48
C SER A 106 4.39 -11.26 -7.88
N GLN A 107 3.24 -11.18 -8.56
CA GLN A 107 3.08 -11.69 -9.93
C GLN A 107 3.98 -10.93 -10.93
N ALA A 108 4.10 -9.61 -10.82
CA ALA A 108 4.99 -8.81 -11.65
C ALA A 108 6.46 -9.22 -11.45
N ALA A 109 6.90 -9.42 -10.20
CA ALA A 109 8.24 -9.89 -9.88
C ALA A 109 8.50 -11.31 -10.42
N LEU A 110 7.52 -12.23 -10.35
CA LEU A 110 7.65 -13.58 -10.94
C LEU A 110 7.81 -13.53 -12.45
N ARG A 111 7.03 -12.69 -13.16
CA ARG A 111 7.14 -12.50 -14.61
C ARG A 111 8.54 -12.00 -15.00
N ALA A 112 9.13 -11.16 -14.16
CA ALA A 112 10.50 -10.66 -14.31
C ALA A 112 11.58 -11.60 -13.72
N ARG A 113 11.21 -12.82 -13.28
CA ARG A 113 12.10 -13.83 -12.67
C ARG A 113 12.81 -13.40 -11.38
N HIS A 114 12.26 -12.43 -10.65
CA HIS A 114 12.74 -11.99 -9.34
C HIS A 114 12.03 -12.73 -8.21
N THR A 115 12.53 -13.92 -7.86
CA THR A 115 11.89 -14.81 -6.88
C THR A 115 11.86 -14.24 -5.46
N SER A 116 12.90 -13.53 -5.02
CA SER A 116 12.95 -12.91 -3.68
C SER A 116 11.93 -11.78 -3.52
N GLY A 117 11.76 -10.93 -4.54
CA GLY A 117 10.70 -9.91 -4.53
C GLY A 117 9.32 -10.55 -4.51
N ALA A 118 9.13 -11.57 -5.35
CA ALA A 118 7.87 -12.31 -5.41
C ALA A 118 7.46 -12.95 -4.08
N SER A 119 8.38 -13.66 -3.42
CA SER A 119 8.09 -14.34 -2.16
C SER A 119 7.78 -13.34 -1.06
N THR A 120 8.52 -12.25 -0.97
CA THR A 120 8.34 -11.25 0.08
C THR A 120 6.98 -10.57 -0.02
N PHE A 121 6.58 -10.12 -1.22
CA PHE A 121 5.25 -9.55 -1.42
C PHE A 121 4.13 -10.60 -1.25
N SER A 122 4.37 -11.86 -1.62
CA SER A 122 3.40 -12.93 -1.37
C SER A 122 3.18 -13.18 0.13
N ILE A 123 4.25 -13.13 0.94
CA ILE A 123 4.15 -13.24 2.39
C ILE A 123 3.34 -12.06 2.96
N CYS A 124 3.64 -10.83 2.55
CA CYS A 124 2.87 -9.65 2.96
C CYS A 124 1.38 -9.79 2.61
N ALA A 125 1.05 -10.28 1.41
CA ALA A 125 -0.33 -10.53 1.01
C ALA A 125 -1.03 -11.54 1.93
N MET A 126 -0.35 -12.64 2.30
CA MET A 126 -0.91 -13.63 3.23
C MET A 126 -1.12 -13.06 4.63
N VAL A 127 -0.17 -12.27 5.14
CA VAL A 127 -0.32 -11.60 6.44
C VAL A 127 -1.50 -10.63 6.42
N LEU A 128 -1.68 -9.84 5.35
CA LEU A 128 -2.82 -8.93 5.22
C LEU A 128 -4.17 -9.66 5.17
N ILE A 129 -4.24 -10.81 4.51
CA ILE A 129 -5.44 -11.65 4.52
C ILE A 129 -5.72 -12.18 5.93
N PHE A 130 -4.68 -12.60 6.67
CA PHE A 130 -4.82 -12.98 8.07
C PHE A 130 -5.33 -11.82 8.93
N VAL A 131 -4.76 -10.62 8.79
CA VAL A 131 -5.22 -9.40 9.49
C VAL A 131 -6.69 -9.11 9.18
N LEU A 132 -7.09 -9.24 7.92
CA LEU A 132 -8.47 -9.02 7.50
C LEU A 132 -9.45 -10.02 8.15
N ALA A 133 -9.02 -11.28 8.30
CA ALA A 133 -9.80 -12.36 8.89
C ALA A 133 -9.73 -12.38 10.43
N ALA A 134 -8.76 -11.70 11.05
CA ALA A 134 -8.51 -11.79 12.48
C ALA A 134 -9.72 -11.36 13.34
N PRO A 135 -10.42 -10.23 13.08
CA PRO A 135 -11.57 -9.85 13.89
C PRO A 135 -12.77 -10.81 13.78
N PRO A 136 -13.19 -11.26 12.57
CA PRO A 136 -14.19 -12.32 12.46
C PRO A 136 -13.80 -13.62 13.17
N LEU A 137 -12.52 -13.99 13.20
CA LEU A 137 -12.04 -15.18 13.90
C LEU A 137 -12.04 -14.98 15.42
N ALA A 138 -11.59 -13.83 15.91
CA ALA A 138 -11.58 -13.50 17.33
C ALA A 138 -13.01 -13.47 17.90
N PHE A 139 -13.90 -12.70 17.27
CA PHE A 139 -15.28 -12.52 17.75
C PHE A 139 -16.23 -13.66 17.36
N GLY A 140 -16.02 -14.28 16.19
CA GLY A 140 -16.91 -15.33 15.69
C GLY A 140 -16.53 -16.75 16.14
N ALA A 141 -15.23 -17.04 16.29
CA ALA A 141 -14.75 -18.36 16.73
C ALA A 141 -14.31 -18.41 18.20
N GLY A 142 -14.30 -17.26 18.90
CA GLY A 142 -13.92 -17.17 20.31
C GLY A 142 -12.43 -17.44 20.57
N TRP A 143 -11.56 -17.09 19.62
CA TRP A 143 -10.12 -17.30 19.76
C TRP A 143 -9.44 -16.06 20.37
N ASP A 144 -9.30 -16.07 21.69
CA ASP A 144 -8.86 -14.91 22.49
C ASP A 144 -7.47 -14.35 22.08
N GLY A 145 -6.61 -15.17 21.46
CA GLY A 145 -5.27 -14.74 21.01
C GLY A 145 -5.20 -14.11 19.62
N VAL A 146 -6.26 -14.22 18.80
CA VAL A 146 -6.21 -13.81 17.39
C VAL A 146 -6.30 -12.30 17.21
N GLY A 147 -7.09 -11.62 18.05
CA GLY A 147 -7.21 -10.16 18.01
C GLY A 147 -5.85 -9.46 18.16
N PRO A 148 -5.14 -9.67 19.28
CA PRO A 148 -3.82 -9.08 19.50
C PRO A 148 -2.79 -9.50 18.45
N ALA A 149 -2.83 -10.77 17.99
CA ALA A 149 -1.94 -11.23 16.93
C ALA A 149 -2.20 -10.51 15.60
N GLY A 150 -3.47 -10.24 15.26
CA GLY A 150 -3.86 -9.47 14.09
C GLY A 150 -3.38 -8.03 14.13
N GLU A 151 -3.48 -7.37 15.29
CA GLU A 151 -2.98 -6.00 15.48
C GLU A 151 -1.46 -5.91 15.28
N VAL A 152 -0.70 -6.80 15.92
CA VAL A 152 0.76 -6.85 15.77
C VAL A 152 1.14 -7.17 14.32
N ALA A 153 0.44 -8.12 13.69
CA ALA A 153 0.66 -8.47 12.29
C ALA A 153 0.40 -7.28 11.36
N ALA A 154 -0.64 -6.47 11.62
CA ALA A 154 -0.97 -5.28 10.86
C ALA A 154 0.15 -4.22 10.93
N GLN A 155 0.72 -3.99 12.13
CA GLN A 155 1.84 -3.06 12.31
C GLN A 155 3.10 -3.53 11.60
N VAL A 156 3.44 -4.82 11.77
CA VAL A 156 4.63 -5.42 11.15
C VAL A 156 4.53 -5.38 9.62
N VAL A 157 3.37 -5.75 9.05
CA VAL A 157 3.21 -5.74 7.59
C VAL A 157 3.21 -4.32 7.04
N GLN A 158 2.64 -3.34 7.75
CA GLN A 158 2.69 -1.94 7.33
C GLN A 158 4.13 -1.44 7.22
N LEU A 159 4.95 -1.70 8.25
CA LEU A 159 6.37 -1.34 8.23
C LEU A 159 7.13 -2.07 7.12
N ALA A 160 6.87 -3.37 6.95
CA ALA A 160 7.47 -4.16 5.89
C ALA A 160 7.13 -3.57 4.51
N LEU A 161 5.88 -3.18 4.26
CA LEU A 161 5.49 -2.58 2.98
C LEU A 161 6.18 -1.27 2.70
N VAL A 162 6.35 -0.40 3.70
CA VAL A 162 7.14 0.83 3.54
C VAL A 162 8.55 0.50 3.06
N ILE A 163 9.23 -0.41 3.76
CA ILE A 163 10.61 -0.81 3.45
C ILE A 163 10.69 -1.42 2.06
N LEU A 164 9.81 -2.37 1.74
CA LEU A 164 9.81 -3.08 0.45
C LEU A 164 9.53 -2.13 -0.72
N CYS A 165 8.61 -1.18 -0.55
CA CYS A 165 8.33 -0.20 -1.59
C CYS A 165 9.55 0.68 -1.86
N PHE A 166 10.33 1.08 -0.85
CA PHE A 166 11.58 1.80 -1.06
C PHE A 166 12.67 0.92 -1.69
N VAL A 167 12.87 -0.29 -1.18
CA VAL A 167 13.91 -1.23 -1.67
C VAL A 167 13.70 -1.56 -3.14
N PHE A 168 12.45 -1.82 -3.54
CA PHE A 168 12.11 -2.21 -4.92
C PHE A 168 11.71 -1.02 -5.81
N ALA A 169 11.79 0.23 -5.32
CA ALA A 169 11.35 1.40 -6.08
C ALA A 169 12.05 1.57 -7.43
N GLY A 170 13.31 1.14 -7.54
CA GLY A 170 14.11 1.23 -8.76
C GLY A 170 13.88 0.11 -9.77
N GLN A 171 13.03 -0.88 -9.48
CA GLN A 171 12.88 -2.03 -10.34
C GLN A 171 11.95 -1.74 -11.53
N ALA A 172 12.38 -2.14 -12.74
CA ALA A 172 11.59 -1.95 -13.96
C ALA A 172 10.23 -2.68 -13.90
N TRP A 173 10.19 -3.88 -13.30
CA TRP A 173 8.94 -4.62 -13.10
C TRP A 173 7.97 -3.94 -12.12
N ALA A 174 8.45 -2.95 -11.37
CA ALA A 174 7.67 -2.12 -10.47
C ALA A 174 7.39 -0.71 -11.06
N GLY A 175 7.47 -0.57 -12.38
CA GLY A 175 7.14 0.67 -13.09
C GLY A 175 8.21 1.76 -12.98
N ALA A 176 9.44 1.43 -12.56
CA ALA A 176 10.55 2.37 -12.67
C ALA A 176 10.85 2.65 -14.16
N PRO A 177 11.09 3.92 -14.56
CA PRO A 177 11.52 4.23 -15.91
C PRO A 177 12.80 3.46 -16.26
N PRO A 178 12.96 3.00 -17.50
CA PRO A 178 14.24 2.44 -17.94
C PRO A 178 15.33 3.49 -17.72
N GLU A 179 16.44 3.07 -17.12
CA GLU A 179 17.59 3.94 -16.91
C GLU A 179 18.09 4.39 -18.28
N ALA A 180 18.12 5.71 -18.51
CA ALA A 180 18.54 6.25 -19.80
C ALA A 180 19.98 5.82 -20.04
N GLU A 181 20.19 5.02 -21.09
CA GLU A 181 21.52 4.59 -21.52
C GLU A 181 22.38 5.85 -21.69
N PRO A 182 23.55 5.96 -21.02
CA PRO A 182 24.42 7.09 -21.21
C PRO A 182 24.79 7.11 -22.69
N ALA A 183 24.43 8.20 -23.38
CA ALA A 183 24.75 8.42 -24.78
C ALA A 183 26.22 8.10 -24.98
N THR A 184 26.49 6.95 -25.58
CA THR A 184 27.82 6.56 -26.03
C THR A 184 28.25 7.69 -26.95
N ALA A 185 29.20 8.48 -26.45
CA ALA A 185 29.81 9.55 -27.19
C ALA A 185 30.18 8.99 -28.56
N SER A 186 29.49 9.49 -29.58
CA SER A 186 29.85 9.27 -30.97
C SER A 186 31.32 9.64 -31.10
N GLU A 187 32.19 8.63 -31.25
CA GLU A 187 33.56 8.83 -31.70
C GLU A 187 33.50 9.69 -32.95
N PRO A 188 34.20 10.84 -33.01
CA PRO A 188 34.33 11.57 -34.25
C PRO A 188 35.15 10.69 -35.20
N GLU A 189 34.46 10.10 -36.16
CA GLU A 189 35.04 9.43 -37.31
C GLU A 189 36.05 10.38 -37.96
N GLY A 190 37.33 10.03 -37.83
CA GLY A 190 38.45 10.81 -38.34
C GLY A 190 38.37 10.90 -39.85
N ASP A 191 37.94 12.06 -40.35
CA ASP A 191 38.05 12.40 -41.76
C ASP A 191 39.53 12.58 -42.11
N SER A 192 40.04 11.63 -42.88
CA SER A 192 41.38 11.64 -43.46
C SER A 192 41.23 11.87 -44.95
N THR A 193 41.28 13.13 -45.40
CA THR A 193 41.66 13.49 -46.78
C THR A 193 42.42 14.81 -46.83
#